data_AF-A0A3A8GGM0-F1
#
_entry.id   AF-A0A3A8GGM0-F1
#
_cell.length_a   1.000
_cell.length_b   1.000
_cell.length_c   1.000
_cell.angle_alpha   90.00
_cell.angle_beta   90.00
_cell.angle_gamma   90.00
#
_symmetry.space_group_name_H-M   'P 1'
#
loop_
_entity.id
_entity.type
_entity.pdbx_description
1 polymer ?
#
loop_
_entity_poly.entity_id
_entity_poly.type
_entity_poly.pdbx_seq_one_letter_code
_entity_poly.pdbx_strand_id
1 'polypeptide(L)'
;RDIPTPVPVPAQAPSGTPFADEDEAARNALVGAFLNHRSLDPFALLDVPEDVQPVALRKAFLAAADRFSPLRFQTSELKEKAEGMLAAYARAYGALSEPEQNALWKKRRQAHREKARSNTGRPSTAEQFRIRTDLLDATTQFDEAKRRLEARNFAGAFEYFEYACDIDPRPLYQAHRAWARYLMKPEAHGRLVLQELQELTRQEPGLEEGWAFLGDVARGEGQWALAEDALRKAFKLNPQQRRYVALIQEIARRR
;
A
#
# COMPACT_ATOMS: atom_id res chain seq x y z
N ARG A 1 64.58 66.98 7.14
CA ARG A 1 63.44 66.34 7.84
C ARG A 1 62.41 66.04 6.76
N ASP A 2 62.58 64.92 6.08
CA ASP A 2 61.64 64.46 5.07
C ASP A 2 60.46 63.81 5.78
N ILE A 3 59.30 64.45 5.69
CA ILE A 3 58.04 63.91 6.19
C ILE A 3 57.50 63.04 5.05
N PRO A 4 57.32 61.72 5.25
CA PRO A 4 56.78 60.86 4.21
C PRO A 4 55.32 61.25 3.94
N THR A 5 55.02 61.51 2.68
CA THR A 5 53.68 61.72 2.16
C THR A 5 52.83 60.45 2.35
N PRO A 6 51.60 60.55 2.87
CA PRO A 6 50.75 59.37 3.02
C PRO A 6 50.29 58.88 1.66
N VAL A 7 50.45 57.58 1.43
CA VAL A 7 49.97 56.88 0.23
C VAL A 7 48.43 56.86 0.27
N PRO A 8 47.72 57.23 -0.81
CA PRO A 8 46.27 57.20 -0.82
C PRO A 8 45.77 55.76 -0.79
N VAL A 9 44.96 55.42 0.20
CA VAL A 9 44.26 54.14 0.27
C VAL A 9 43.14 54.16 -0.78
N PRO A 10 43.07 53.21 -1.72
CA PRO A 10 41.98 53.17 -2.69
C PRO A 10 40.66 52.94 -1.97
N ALA A 11 39.71 53.84 -2.18
CA ALA A 11 38.34 53.71 -1.68
C ALA A 11 37.71 52.45 -2.31
N GLN A 12 37.40 51.45 -1.46
CA GLN A 12 36.58 50.32 -1.89
C GLN A 12 35.20 50.86 -2.25
N ALA A 13 34.84 50.77 -3.53
CA ALA A 13 33.49 51.03 -3.98
C ALA A 13 32.53 50.06 -3.25
N PRO A 14 31.37 50.52 -2.75
CA PRO A 14 30.39 49.63 -2.15
C PRO A 14 29.91 48.65 -3.23
N SER A 15 30.40 47.41 -3.20
CA SER A 15 29.80 46.32 -3.98
C SER A 15 28.43 46.07 -3.38
N GLY A 16 27.39 46.58 -4.03
CA GLY A 16 26.00 46.24 -3.70
C GLY A 16 25.83 44.73 -3.68
N THR A 17 24.98 44.21 -2.80
CA THR A 17 24.65 42.78 -2.79
C THR A 17 24.16 42.37 -4.18
N PRO A 18 24.76 41.33 -4.82
CA PRO A 18 24.37 40.92 -6.16
C PRO A 18 22.90 40.46 -6.17
N PHE A 19 22.22 40.68 -7.30
CA PHE A 19 20.85 40.22 -7.47
C PHE A 19 20.80 38.69 -7.40
N ALA A 20 19.74 38.16 -6.78
CA ALA A 20 19.53 36.72 -6.66
C ALA A 20 19.25 36.04 -8.03
N ASP A 21 19.01 36.83 -9.07
CA ASP A 21 18.91 36.38 -10.45
C ASP A 21 20.17 35.69 -10.95
N GLU A 22 21.35 36.02 -10.42
CA GLU A 22 22.61 35.42 -10.88
C GLU A 22 22.82 34.02 -10.26
N ASP A 23 22.20 33.75 -9.12
CA ASP A 23 22.25 32.48 -8.41
C ASP A 23 21.18 31.50 -8.91
N GLU A 24 21.62 30.44 -9.58
CA GLU A 24 20.74 29.38 -10.08
C GLU A 24 19.93 28.69 -8.98
N ALA A 25 20.51 28.50 -7.79
CA ALA A 25 19.80 27.88 -6.68
C ALA A 25 18.66 28.77 -6.18
N ALA A 26 18.89 30.09 -6.10
CA ALA A 26 17.87 31.06 -5.70
C ALA A 26 16.71 31.14 -6.71
N ARG A 27 17.03 31.14 -8.02
CA ARG A 27 16.02 31.09 -9.09
C ARG A 27 15.17 29.81 -9.00
N ASN A 28 15.81 28.66 -8.91
CA ASN A 28 15.13 27.36 -8.85
C ASN A 28 14.27 27.24 -7.59
N ALA A 29 14.75 27.75 -6.45
CA ALA A 29 13.97 27.78 -5.21
C ALA A 29 12.71 28.65 -5.31
N LEU A 30 12.81 29.85 -5.91
CA LEU A 30 11.66 30.72 -6.12
C LEU A 30 10.63 30.07 -7.06
N VAL A 31 11.08 29.55 -8.20
CA VAL A 31 10.18 28.92 -9.18
C VAL A 31 9.49 27.69 -8.57
N GLY A 32 10.25 26.83 -7.88
CA GLY A 32 9.68 25.67 -7.19
C GLY A 32 8.67 26.06 -6.12
N ALA A 33 8.97 27.07 -5.30
CA ALA A 33 8.03 27.59 -4.30
C ALA A 33 6.77 28.17 -4.96
N PHE A 34 6.92 28.93 -6.05
CA PHE A 34 5.81 29.53 -6.78
C PHE A 34 4.91 28.50 -7.46
N LEU A 35 5.44 27.39 -7.96
CA LEU A 35 4.60 26.33 -8.53
C LEU A 35 3.79 25.60 -7.44
N ASN A 36 4.39 25.40 -6.26
CA ASN A 36 3.78 24.60 -5.19
C ASN A 36 2.89 25.39 -4.22
N HIS A 37 3.03 26.72 -4.10
CA HIS A 37 2.36 27.48 -3.03
C HIS A 37 0.83 27.36 -3.02
N ARG A 38 0.20 27.11 -4.18
CA ARG A 38 -1.26 27.03 -4.30
C ARG A 38 -1.87 25.78 -3.66
N SER A 39 -1.09 24.70 -3.51
CA SER A 39 -1.55 23.46 -2.87
C SER A 39 -1.30 23.43 -1.36
N LEU A 40 -0.54 24.39 -0.83
CA LEU A 40 -0.21 24.48 0.58
C LEU A 40 -1.28 25.26 1.34
N ASP A 41 -1.64 24.75 2.52
CA ASP A 41 -2.42 25.52 3.47
C ASP A 41 -1.56 26.61 4.16
N PRO A 42 -2.17 27.60 4.84
CA PRO A 42 -1.43 28.72 5.43
C PRO A 42 -0.32 28.33 6.42
N PHE A 43 -0.51 27.25 7.18
CA PHE A 43 0.48 26.79 8.16
C PHE A 43 1.66 26.13 7.45
N ALA A 44 1.40 25.32 6.42
CA ALA A 44 2.44 24.69 5.60
C ALA A 44 3.19 25.73 4.76
N LEU A 45 2.49 26.73 4.23
CA LEU A 45 3.09 27.78 3.42
C LEU A 45 4.07 28.66 4.21
N LEU A 46 3.77 28.95 5.48
CA LEU A 46 4.64 29.71 6.39
C LEU A 46 5.58 28.82 7.22
N ASP A 47 5.52 27.51 7.05
CA ASP A 47 6.29 26.52 7.81
C ASP A 47 6.19 26.69 9.34
N VAL A 48 4.95 26.76 9.83
CA VAL A 48 4.62 26.97 11.25
C VAL A 48 3.71 25.87 11.81
N PRO A 49 3.85 25.53 13.11
CA PRO A 49 2.96 24.56 13.74
C PRO A 49 1.56 25.15 14.01
N GLU A 50 0.59 24.28 14.28
CA GLU A 50 -0.81 24.70 14.53
C GLU A 50 -0.97 25.53 15.82
N ASP A 51 -0.09 25.35 16.80
CA ASP A 51 -0.05 26.07 18.08
C ASP A 51 0.89 27.28 18.06
N VAL A 52 1.28 27.75 16.87
CA VAL A 52 2.18 28.90 16.70
C VAL A 52 1.67 30.14 17.45
N GLN A 53 2.57 30.74 18.23
CA GLN A 53 2.29 31.97 18.97
C GLN A 53 2.35 33.19 18.03
N PRO A 54 1.60 34.29 18.30
CA PRO A 54 1.53 35.43 17.39
C PRO A 54 2.88 36.05 17.02
N VAL A 55 3.80 36.14 17.99
CA VAL A 55 5.16 36.67 17.76
C VAL A 55 5.97 35.76 16.83
N ALA A 56 5.88 34.44 17.03
CA ALA A 56 6.55 33.46 16.20
C ALA A 56 5.98 33.44 14.77
N LEU A 57 4.65 33.55 14.63
CA LEU A 57 3.97 33.66 13.34
C LEU A 57 4.43 34.89 12.55
N ARG A 58 4.51 36.05 13.21
CA ARG A 58 5.02 37.28 12.58
C ARG A 58 6.47 37.13 12.13
N LYS A 59 7.32 36.52 12.96
CA LYS A 59 8.71 36.25 12.61
C LYS A 59 8.84 35.33 11.39
N ALA A 60 8.03 34.28 11.33
CA ALA A 60 8.00 33.34 10.20
C ALA A 60 7.57 34.03 8.89
N PHE A 61 6.52 34.85 8.94
CA PHE A 61 6.09 35.66 7.79
C PHE A 61 7.21 36.59 7.28
N LEU A 62 7.87 37.32 8.18
CA LEU A 62 8.95 38.25 7.79
C LEU A 62 10.14 37.50 7.19
N ALA A 63 10.52 36.35 7.74
CA ALA A 63 11.59 35.53 7.18
C ALA A 63 11.25 34.98 5.78
N ALA A 64 10.01 34.53 5.58
CA ALA A 64 9.52 34.07 4.28
C ALA A 64 9.47 35.21 3.24
N ALA A 65 8.99 36.39 3.65
CA ALA A 65 8.93 37.58 2.81
C ALA A 65 10.33 38.10 2.42
N ASP A 66 11.31 38.05 3.33
CA ASP A 66 12.69 38.46 3.04
C ASP A 66 13.38 37.50 2.06
N ARG A 67 13.17 36.19 2.23
CA ARG A 67 13.75 35.13 1.39
C ARG A 67 13.44 35.32 -0.10
N PHE A 68 12.19 35.65 -0.42
CA PHE A 68 11.73 35.87 -1.79
C PHE A 68 11.29 37.30 -2.02
N SER A 69 11.97 38.27 -1.39
CA SER A 69 11.67 39.68 -1.59
C SER A 69 11.80 40.05 -3.07
N PRO A 70 10.79 40.69 -3.70
CA PRO A 70 10.83 41.09 -5.10
C PRO A 70 12.02 41.98 -5.45
N LEU A 71 12.55 42.72 -4.47
CA LEU A 71 13.71 43.60 -4.65
C LEU A 71 15.02 42.83 -4.88
N ARG A 72 15.04 41.53 -4.60
CA ARG A 72 16.20 40.66 -4.81
C ARG A 72 16.33 40.20 -6.26
N PHE A 73 15.31 40.41 -7.09
CA PHE A 73 15.25 39.94 -8.47
C PHE A 73 15.15 41.13 -9.44
N GLN A 74 15.90 41.08 -10.55
CA GLN A 74 15.96 42.15 -11.55
C GLN A 74 15.06 41.84 -12.77
N THR A 75 14.98 40.56 -13.12
CA THR A 75 14.22 40.02 -14.25
C THR A 75 12.72 40.13 -13.96
N SER A 76 11.96 40.70 -14.90
CA SER A 76 10.50 40.93 -14.73
C SER A 76 9.75 39.66 -14.32
N GLU A 77 10.02 38.54 -14.99
CA GLU A 77 9.33 37.27 -14.71
C GLU A 77 9.58 36.74 -13.29
N LEU A 78 10.82 36.83 -12.80
CA LEU A 78 11.17 36.39 -11.44
C LEU A 78 10.60 37.34 -10.41
N LYS A 79 10.62 38.65 -10.69
CA LYS A 79 10.02 39.67 -9.83
C LYS A 79 8.51 39.46 -9.67
N GLU A 80 7.78 39.21 -10.76
CA GLU A 80 6.34 38.92 -10.72
C GLU A 80 6.03 37.65 -9.90
N LYS A 81 6.84 36.59 -10.03
CA LYS A 81 6.69 35.38 -9.21
C LYS A 81 6.97 35.66 -7.73
N ALA A 82 7.98 36.46 -7.42
CA ALA A 82 8.31 36.89 -6.06
C ALA A 82 7.19 37.74 -5.44
N GLU A 83 6.59 38.65 -6.20
CA GLU A 83 5.43 39.44 -5.77
C GLU A 83 4.22 38.53 -5.49
N GLY A 84 3.98 37.55 -6.35
CA GLY A 84 2.94 36.54 -6.13
C GLY A 84 3.17 35.71 -4.86
N MET A 85 4.41 35.32 -4.58
CA MET A 85 4.76 34.63 -3.33
C MET A 85 4.56 35.51 -2.10
N LEU A 86 4.98 36.78 -2.15
CA LEU A 86 4.78 37.72 -1.06
C LEU A 86 3.29 37.91 -0.75
N ALA A 87 2.46 38.05 -1.79
CA ALA A 87 1.01 38.13 -1.64
C ALA A 87 0.40 36.84 -1.07
N ALA A 88 0.94 35.67 -1.42
CA ALA A 88 0.52 34.40 -0.83
C ALA A 88 0.88 34.31 0.66
N TYR A 89 2.10 34.70 1.04
CA TYR A 89 2.53 34.76 2.44
C TYR A 89 1.71 35.76 3.26
N ALA A 90 1.41 36.94 2.71
CA ALA A 90 0.61 37.94 3.40
C ALA A 90 -0.82 37.43 3.66
N ARG A 91 -1.44 36.75 2.69
CA ARG A 91 -2.75 36.10 2.86
C ARG A 91 -2.71 34.99 3.91
N ALA A 92 -1.68 34.15 3.90
CA ALA A 92 -1.50 33.11 4.90
C ALA A 92 -1.33 33.69 6.31
N TYR A 93 -0.50 34.72 6.45
CA TYR A 93 -0.32 35.42 7.72
C TYR A 93 -1.64 36.02 8.21
N GLY A 94 -2.39 36.72 7.35
CA GLY A 94 -3.71 37.27 7.66
C GLY A 94 -4.66 36.19 8.18
N ALA A 95 -4.79 35.08 7.44
CA ALA A 95 -5.65 33.96 7.80
C ALA A 95 -5.29 33.27 9.13
N LEU A 96 -4.01 33.29 9.53
CA LEU A 96 -3.56 32.71 10.80
C LEU A 96 -3.55 33.72 11.96
N SER A 97 -3.45 35.02 11.66
CA SER A 97 -3.46 36.10 12.65
C SER A 97 -4.87 36.41 13.17
N GLU A 98 -5.90 36.18 12.34
CA GLU A 98 -7.29 36.33 12.77
C GLU A 98 -7.79 35.07 13.49
N PRO A 99 -8.37 35.19 14.70
CA PRO A 99 -8.71 34.04 15.52
C PRO A 99 -9.77 33.13 14.88
N GLU A 100 -10.77 33.70 14.21
CA GLU A 100 -11.84 32.95 13.55
C GLU A 100 -11.33 32.16 12.33
N GLN A 101 -10.53 32.81 11.48
CA GLN A 101 -9.94 32.16 10.32
C GLN A 101 -8.92 31.08 10.73
N ASN A 102 -8.11 31.33 11.76
CA ASN A 102 -7.17 30.36 12.30
C ASN A 102 -7.91 29.12 12.83
N ALA A 103 -8.97 29.32 13.61
CA ALA A 103 -9.81 28.22 14.10
C ALA A 103 -10.42 27.39 12.95
N LEU A 104 -10.86 28.05 11.88
CA LEU A 104 -11.38 27.37 10.70
C LEU A 104 -10.30 26.50 10.01
N TRP A 105 -9.09 27.02 9.85
CA TRP A 105 -7.98 26.26 9.27
C TRP A 105 -7.55 25.08 10.14
N LYS A 106 -7.53 25.24 11.46
CA LYS A 106 -7.32 24.12 12.41
C LYS A 106 -8.37 23.04 12.26
N LYS A 107 -9.65 23.42 12.19
CA LYS A 107 -10.76 22.48 11.97
C LYS A 107 -10.64 21.76 10.63
N ARG A 108 -10.22 22.45 9.56
CA ARG A 108 -9.97 21.82 8.24
C ARG A 108 -8.84 20.78 8.30
N ARG A 109 -7.72 21.08 8.95
CA ARG A 109 -6.62 20.12 9.15
C ARG A 109 -7.04 18.93 10.01
N GLN A 110 -7.81 19.17 11.07
CA GLN A 110 -8.38 18.10 11.88
C GLN A 110 -9.30 17.19 11.07
N ALA A 111 -10.24 17.76 10.31
CA ALA A 111 -11.14 16.98 9.46
C ALA A 111 -10.37 16.19 8.38
N HIS A 112 -9.29 16.73 7.82
CA HIS A 112 -8.43 16.00 6.89
C HIS A 112 -7.70 14.82 7.57
N ARG A 113 -7.20 15.01 8.80
CA ARG A 113 -6.60 13.94 9.61
C ARG A 113 -7.62 12.87 10.01
N GLU A 114 -8.83 13.26 10.40
CA GLU A 114 -9.92 12.34 10.72
C GLU A 114 -10.35 11.55 9.50
N LYS A 115 -10.49 12.21 8.34
CA LYS A 115 -10.72 11.52 7.05
C LYS A 115 -9.61 10.54 6.73
N ALA A 116 -8.34 10.94 6.82
CA ALA A 116 -7.20 10.06 6.58
C ALA A 116 -7.20 8.86 7.54
N ARG A 117 -7.49 9.06 8.83
CA ARG A 117 -7.65 7.99 9.83
C ARG A 117 -8.85 7.08 9.56
N SER A 118 -9.94 7.61 9.03
CA SER A 118 -11.12 6.82 8.66
C SER A 118 -10.92 6.06 7.34
N ASN A 119 -10.00 6.52 6.48
CA ASN A 119 -9.68 5.92 5.19
C ASN A 119 -8.64 4.79 5.27
N THR A 120 -8.04 4.49 6.43
CA THR A 120 -7.08 3.37 6.57
C THR A 120 -7.73 1.98 6.54
N GLY A 121 -9.00 1.87 6.13
CA GLY A 121 -9.70 0.59 6.02
C GLY A 121 -10.88 0.55 5.05
N ARG A 122 -11.17 1.65 4.33
CA ARG A 122 -12.22 1.66 3.30
C ARG A 122 -11.58 1.92 1.94
N PRO A 123 -11.62 0.96 1.00
CA PRO A 123 -11.14 1.20 -0.35
C PRO A 123 -11.90 2.38 -0.95
N SER A 124 -11.22 3.24 -1.69
CA SER A 124 -11.82 4.40 -2.35
C SER A 124 -12.93 3.97 -3.30
N THR A 125 -13.86 4.85 -3.63
CA THR A 125 -14.92 4.59 -4.62
C THR A 125 -14.33 4.10 -5.96
N ALA A 126 -13.16 4.61 -6.36
CA ALA A 126 -12.45 4.14 -7.54
C ALA A 126 -11.88 2.71 -7.38
N GLU A 127 -11.43 2.31 -6.19
CA GLU A 127 -11.00 0.94 -5.89
C GLU A 127 -12.18 -0.04 -5.75
N GLN A 128 -13.34 0.46 -5.30
CA GLN A 128 -14.57 -0.32 -5.22
C GLN A 128 -15.14 -0.66 -6.61
N PHE A 129 -15.03 0.28 -7.56
CA PHE A 129 -15.51 0.10 -8.94
C PHE A 129 -14.40 -0.26 -9.94
N ARG A 130 -13.15 -0.41 -9.49
CA ARG A 130 -12.10 -1.00 -10.32
C ARG A 130 -12.52 -2.43 -10.62
N ILE A 131 -12.70 -2.75 -11.90
CA ILE A 131 -12.79 -4.13 -12.38
C ILE A 131 -11.51 -4.80 -11.89
N ARG A 132 -11.58 -5.59 -10.82
CA ARG A 132 -10.43 -6.32 -10.32
C ARG A 132 -10.17 -7.41 -11.34
N THR A 133 -9.31 -7.12 -12.31
CA THR A 133 -8.80 -8.11 -13.27
C THR A 133 -8.17 -9.31 -12.55
N ASP A 134 -7.71 -9.10 -11.32
CA ASP A 134 -7.17 -10.11 -10.41
C ASP A 134 -8.26 -11.11 -9.93
N LEU A 135 -9.55 -10.72 -9.95
CA LEU A 135 -10.69 -11.63 -9.77
C LEU A 135 -10.93 -12.52 -10.99
N LEU A 136 -10.28 -12.25 -12.13
CA LEU A 136 -10.37 -13.03 -13.37
C LEU A 136 -9.10 -13.86 -13.63
N ASP A 137 -8.16 -13.91 -12.67
CA ASP A 137 -7.01 -14.81 -12.73
C ASP A 137 -7.19 -16.00 -11.78
N ALA A 138 -7.36 -17.18 -12.35
CA ALA A 138 -7.57 -18.42 -11.61
C ALA A 138 -6.40 -18.73 -10.66
N THR A 139 -5.17 -18.36 -11.04
CA THR A 139 -3.97 -18.62 -10.22
C THR A 139 -4.00 -17.78 -8.94
N THR A 140 -4.27 -16.48 -9.07
CA THR A 140 -4.44 -15.58 -7.93
C THR A 140 -5.55 -16.03 -7.00
N GLN A 141 -6.69 -16.47 -7.54
CA GLN A 141 -7.80 -17.01 -6.72
C GLN A 141 -7.38 -18.29 -5.98
N PHE A 142 -6.68 -19.19 -6.67
CA PHE A 142 -6.18 -20.43 -6.08
C PHE A 142 -5.15 -20.20 -4.96
N ASP A 143 -4.23 -19.26 -5.14
CA ASP A 143 -3.22 -18.93 -4.12
C ASP A 143 -3.83 -18.26 -2.88
N GLU A 144 -4.83 -17.41 -3.06
CA GLU A 144 -5.61 -16.85 -1.95
C GLU A 144 -6.42 -17.96 -1.24
N ALA A 145 -7.01 -18.90 -1.97
CA ALA A 145 -7.70 -20.04 -1.39
C ALA A 145 -6.76 -20.91 -0.53
N LYS A 146 -5.54 -21.17 -0.99
CA LYS A 146 -4.51 -21.90 -0.21
C LYS A 146 -4.14 -21.18 1.07
N ARG A 147 -3.92 -19.86 1.03
CA ARG A 147 -3.64 -19.05 2.24
C ARG A 147 -4.78 -19.13 3.25
N ARG A 148 -6.03 -19.11 2.79
CA ARG A 148 -7.22 -19.26 3.65
C ARG A 148 -7.33 -20.66 4.23
N LEU A 149 -6.99 -21.68 3.45
CA LEU A 149 -6.96 -23.07 3.89
C LEU A 149 -5.95 -23.27 5.02
N GLU A 150 -4.74 -22.71 4.89
CA GLU A 150 -3.71 -22.71 5.93
C GLU A 150 -4.16 -21.98 7.20
N ALA A 151 -4.90 -20.87 7.04
CA ALA A 151 -5.53 -20.15 8.14
C ALA A 151 -6.76 -20.85 8.75
N ARG A 152 -7.08 -22.08 8.30
CA ARG A 152 -8.29 -22.86 8.69
C ARG A 152 -9.62 -22.16 8.41
N ASN A 153 -9.63 -21.16 7.54
CA ASN A 153 -10.85 -20.56 7.04
C ASN A 153 -11.37 -21.40 5.86
N PHE A 154 -11.97 -22.55 6.16
CA PHE A 154 -12.40 -23.52 5.14
C PHE A 154 -13.50 -23.00 4.24
N ALA A 155 -14.47 -22.26 4.79
CA ALA A 155 -15.55 -21.65 4.01
C ALA A 155 -15.01 -20.63 3.00
N GLY A 156 -14.11 -19.73 3.45
CA GLY A 156 -13.48 -18.76 2.57
C GLY A 156 -12.50 -19.41 1.57
N ALA A 157 -11.82 -20.50 1.94
CA ALA A 157 -10.99 -21.25 1.01
C ALA A 157 -11.82 -21.92 -0.08
N PHE A 158 -12.93 -22.56 0.28
CA PHE A 158 -13.84 -23.20 -0.65
C PHE A 158 -14.38 -22.23 -1.70
N GLU A 159 -14.84 -21.05 -1.29
CA GLU A 159 -15.33 -20.00 -2.18
C GLU A 159 -14.26 -19.56 -3.21
N TYR A 160 -13.03 -19.34 -2.76
CA TYR A 160 -11.96 -18.93 -3.68
C TYR A 160 -11.49 -20.07 -4.59
N PHE A 161 -11.53 -21.32 -4.13
CA PHE A 161 -11.33 -22.48 -5.01
C PHE A 161 -12.46 -22.63 -6.03
N GLU A 162 -13.70 -22.27 -5.69
CA GLU A 162 -14.81 -22.20 -6.64
C GLU A 162 -14.54 -21.18 -7.74
N TYR A 163 -14.14 -19.95 -7.37
CA TYR A 163 -13.77 -18.95 -8.36
C TYR A 163 -12.63 -19.42 -9.27
N ALA A 164 -11.59 -20.06 -8.70
CA ALA A 164 -10.50 -20.61 -9.50
C ALA A 164 -11.00 -21.67 -10.51
N CYS A 165 -11.91 -22.57 -10.09
CA CYS A 165 -12.50 -23.58 -10.96
C CYS A 165 -13.43 -23.00 -12.04
N ASP A 166 -14.20 -21.96 -11.70
CA ASP A 166 -15.12 -21.30 -12.65
C ASP A 166 -14.35 -20.57 -13.75
N ILE A 167 -13.17 -20.03 -13.42
CA ILE A 167 -12.28 -19.36 -14.39
C ILE A 167 -11.48 -20.38 -15.20
N ASP A 168 -10.87 -21.37 -14.54
CA ASP A 168 -10.06 -22.41 -15.18
C ASP A 168 -10.25 -23.76 -14.45
N PRO A 169 -11.04 -24.70 -14.99
CA PRO A 169 -11.44 -25.92 -14.31
C PRO A 169 -10.33 -26.99 -14.33
N ARG A 170 -9.13 -26.67 -13.82
CA ARG A 170 -8.01 -27.60 -13.75
C ARG A 170 -8.28 -28.71 -12.72
N PRO A 171 -7.80 -29.94 -12.97
CA PRO A 171 -7.93 -31.05 -12.03
C PRO A 171 -7.38 -30.74 -10.63
N LEU A 172 -6.23 -30.06 -10.56
CA LEU A 172 -5.64 -29.63 -9.29
C LEU A 172 -6.59 -28.71 -8.50
N TYR A 173 -7.26 -27.78 -9.17
CA TYR A 173 -8.16 -26.82 -8.52
C TYR A 173 -9.42 -27.54 -8.02
N GLN A 174 -9.95 -28.46 -8.82
CA GLN A 174 -11.06 -29.31 -8.43
C GLN A 174 -10.74 -30.17 -7.20
N ALA A 175 -9.55 -30.78 -7.14
CA ALA A 175 -9.10 -31.57 -5.99
C ALA A 175 -9.07 -30.73 -4.70
N HIS A 176 -8.47 -29.54 -4.77
CA HIS A 176 -8.40 -28.62 -3.64
C HIS A 176 -9.76 -28.06 -3.23
N ARG A 177 -10.65 -27.76 -4.18
CA ARG A 177 -12.04 -27.36 -3.90
C ARG A 177 -12.78 -28.47 -3.13
N ALA A 178 -12.70 -29.70 -3.62
CA ALA A 178 -13.34 -30.85 -2.99
C ALA A 178 -12.80 -31.08 -1.56
N TRP A 179 -11.48 -30.94 -1.39
CA TRP A 179 -10.85 -31.00 -0.08
C TRP A 179 -11.30 -29.89 0.88
N ALA A 180 -11.36 -28.64 0.43
CA ALA A 180 -11.87 -27.53 1.23
C ALA A 180 -13.33 -27.74 1.65
N ARG A 181 -14.17 -28.26 0.74
CA ARG A 181 -15.56 -28.63 1.05
C ARG A 181 -15.64 -29.69 2.14
N TYR A 182 -14.82 -30.73 2.07
CA TYR A 182 -14.76 -31.75 3.11
C TYR A 182 -14.40 -31.14 4.47
N LEU A 183 -13.37 -30.28 4.51
CA LEU A 183 -12.92 -29.65 5.75
C LEU A 183 -13.92 -28.69 6.38
N MET A 184 -14.84 -28.11 5.61
CA MET A 184 -15.92 -27.27 6.16
C MET A 184 -16.85 -28.06 7.08
N LYS A 185 -17.28 -29.24 6.64
CA LYS A 185 -18.21 -30.10 7.38
C LYS A 185 -18.07 -31.55 6.94
N PRO A 186 -17.10 -32.30 7.49
CA PRO A 186 -16.81 -33.67 7.09
C PRO A 186 -18.04 -34.57 7.08
N GLU A 187 -18.89 -34.48 8.11
CA GLU A 187 -20.06 -35.34 8.30
C GLU A 187 -21.16 -35.09 7.25
N ALA A 188 -21.18 -33.90 6.66
CA ALA A 188 -22.16 -33.53 5.64
C ALA A 188 -21.62 -33.73 4.21
N HIS A 189 -20.31 -33.61 4.01
CA HIS A 189 -19.71 -33.55 2.67
C HIS A 189 -18.86 -34.76 2.31
N GLY A 190 -18.49 -35.62 3.27
CA GLY A 190 -17.56 -36.72 3.05
C GLY A 190 -17.93 -37.66 1.91
N ARG A 191 -19.16 -38.18 1.88
CA ARG A 191 -19.63 -39.06 0.79
C ARG A 191 -19.59 -38.42 -0.58
N LEU A 192 -19.97 -37.14 -0.69
CA LEU A 192 -19.96 -36.40 -1.95
C LEU A 192 -18.53 -36.19 -2.43
N VAL A 193 -17.65 -35.69 -1.56
CA VAL A 193 -16.24 -35.43 -1.88
C VAL A 193 -15.52 -36.73 -2.23
N LEU A 194 -15.85 -37.84 -1.57
CA LEU A 194 -15.31 -39.16 -1.89
C LEU A 194 -15.63 -39.55 -3.33
N GLN A 195 -16.86 -39.36 -3.79
CA GLN A 195 -17.26 -39.65 -5.17
C GLN A 195 -16.56 -38.72 -6.16
N GLU A 196 -16.50 -37.42 -5.88
CA GLU A 196 -15.82 -36.43 -6.72
C GLU A 196 -14.34 -36.76 -6.89
N LEU A 197 -13.63 -37.07 -5.80
CA LEU A 197 -12.20 -37.40 -5.84
C LEU A 197 -11.92 -38.75 -6.52
N GLN A 198 -12.82 -39.74 -6.40
CA GLN A 198 -12.69 -41.01 -7.13
C GLN A 198 -12.81 -40.81 -8.64
N GLU A 199 -13.76 -39.99 -9.08
CA GLU A 199 -13.91 -39.66 -10.51
C GLU A 199 -12.71 -38.85 -11.01
N LEU A 200 -12.28 -37.85 -10.22
CA LEU A 200 -11.15 -37.01 -10.58
C LEU A 200 -9.85 -37.81 -10.73
N THR A 201 -9.56 -38.71 -9.80
CA THR A 201 -8.36 -39.56 -9.85
C THR A 201 -8.42 -40.65 -10.92
N ARG A 202 -9.62 -40.98 -11.43
CA ARG A 202 -9.79 -41.83 -12.61
C ARG A 202 -9.46 -41.07 -13.88
N GLN A 203 -9.91 -39.83 -13.99
CA GLN A 203 -9.64 -38.95 -15.13
C GLN A 203 -8.17 -38.53 -15.17
N GLU A 204 -7.60 -38.23 -14.00
CA GLU A 204 -6.23 -37.72 -13.84
C GLU A 204 -5.42 -38.57 -12.85
N PRO A 205 -4.99 -39.78 -13.26
CA PRO A 205 -4.27 -40.71 -12.38
C PRO A 205 -2.90 -40.20 -11.91
N GLY A 206 -2.35 -39.18 -12.59
CA GLY A 206 -1.06 -38.56 -12.25
C GLY A 206 -1.15 -37.46 -11.19
N LEU A 207 -2.35 -37.08 -10.75
CA LEU A 207 -2.54 -36.01 -9.77
C LEU A 207 -2.32 -36.54 -8.35
N GLU A 208 -1.17 -36.21 -7.78
CA GLU A 208 -0.77 -36.68 -6.45
C GLU A 208 -1.71 -36.21 -5.34
N GLU A 209 -2.04 -34.93 -5.32
CA GLU A 209 -2.93 -34.33 -4.34
C GLU A 209 -4.34 -34.94 -4.40
N GLY A 210 -4.81 -35.31 -5.60
CA GLY A 210 -6.09 -36.01 -5.78
C GLY A 210 -6.12 -37.34 -5.04
N TRP A 211 -5.05 -38.14 -5.16
CA TRP A 211 -4.93 -39.39 -4.41
C TRP A 211 -4.73 -39.17 -2.92
N ALA A 212 -3.96 -38.16 -2.52
CA ALA A 212 -3.73 -37.84 -1.11
C ALA A 212 -5.05 -37.44 -0.41
N PHE A 213 -5.81 -36.51 -1.01
CA PHE A 213 -7.11 -36.10 -0.48
C PHE A 213 -8.12 -37.24 -0.49
N LEU A 214 -8.14 -38.07 -1.54
CA LEU A 214 -9.02 -39.25 -1.57
C LEU A 214 -8.72 -40.17 -0.37
N GLY A 215 -7.45 -40.40 -0.08
CA GLY A 215 -7.01 -41.19 1.06
C GLY A 215 -7.47 -40.62 2.41
N ASP A 216 -7.30 -39.31 2.62
CA ASP A 216 -7.73 -38.63 3.84
C ASP A 216 -9.25 -38.66 4.03
N VAL A 217 -10.02 -38.38 2.97
CA VAL A 217 -11.49 -38.40 3.01
C VAL A 217 -12.01 -39.81 3.23
N ALA A 218 -11.46 -40.80 2.51
CA ALA A 218 -11.81 -42.22 2.70
C ALA A 218 -11.56 -42.68 4.14
N ARG A 219 -10.46 -42.22 4.76
CA ARG A 219 -10.16 -42.51 6.17
C ARG A 219 -11.21 -41.90 7.10
N GLY A 220 -11.61 -40.65 6.85
CA GLY A 220 -12.66 -39.99 7.62
C GLY A 220 -14.03 -40.67 7.52
N GLU A 221 -14.35 -41.22 6.34
CA GLU A 221 -15.57 -41.98 6.08
C GLU A 221 -15.49 -43.46 6.53
N GLY A 222 -14.37 -43.89 7.14
CA GLY A 222 -14.17 -45.26 7.59
C GLY A 222 -13.92 -46.29 6.47
N GLN A 223 -13.62 -45.84 5.25
CA GLN A 223 -13.30 -46.66 4.09
C GLN A 223 -11.81 -47.04 4.07
N TRP A 224 -11.37 -47.82 5.06
CA TRP A 224 -9.95 -48.09 5.34
C TRP A 224 -9.17 -48.69 4.16
N ALA A 225 -9.77 -49.65 3.44
CA ALA A 225 -9.12 -50.29 2.28
C ALA A 225 -8.88 -49.29 1.14
N LEU A 226 -9.88 -48.48 0.82
CA LEU A 226 -9.77 -47.42 -0.18
C LEU A 226 -8.74 -46.36 0.24
N ALA A 227 -8.74 -45.98 1.52
CA ALA A 227 -7.81 -45.00 2.06
C ALA A 227 -6.35 -45.47 1.89
N GLU A 228 -6.07 -46.73 2.23
CA GLU A 228 -4.75 -47.32 2.06
C GLU A 228 -4.31 -47.35 0.59
N ASP A 229 -5.17 -47.81 -0.31
CA ASP A 229 -4.87 -47.88 -1.74
C ASP A 229 -4.60 -46.50 -2.34
N ALA A 230 -5.40 -45.49 -1.98
CA ALA A 230 -5.23 -44.12 -2.45
C ALA A 230 -3.91 -43.52 -1.95
N LEU A 231 -3.58 -43.69 -0.67
CA LEU A 231 -2.31 -43.20 -0.10
C LEU A 231 -1.08 -43.90 -0.70
N ARG A 232 -1.19 -45.19 -1.04
CA ARG A 232 -0.12 -45.92 -1.75
C ARG A 232 0.13 -45.34 -3.14
N LYS A 233 -0.93 -44.95 -3.86
CA LYS A 233 -0.81 -44.28 -5.16
C LYS A 233 -0.21 -42.88 -5.03
N ALA A 234 -0.64 -42.09 -4.04
CA ALA A 234 -0.04 -40.78 -3.74
C ALA A 234 1.46 -40.92 -3.43
N PHE A 235 1.85 -41.89 -2.61
CA PHE A 235 3.25 -42.17 -2.30
C PHE A 235 4.06 -42.60 -3.54
N LYS A 236 3.47 -43.36 -4.46
CA LYS A 236 4.15 -43.72 -5.72
C LYS A 236 4.44 -42.49 -6.58
N LEU A 237 3.55 -41.50 -6.59
CA LEU A 237 3.72 -40.24 -7.33
C LEU A 237 4.71 -39.29 -6.65
N ASN A 238 4.70 -39.23 -5.31
CA ASN A 238 5.61 -38.40 -4.54
C ASN A 238 6.22 -39.16 -3.34
N PRO A 239 7.29 -39.94 -3.57
CA PRO A 239 7.91 -40.77 -2.54
C PRO A 239 8.61 -39.98 -1.42
N GLN A 240 8.86 -38.69 -1.62
CA GLN A 240 9.50 -37.84 -0.62
C GLN A 240 8.55 -37.49 0.53
N GLN A 241 7.24 -37.59 0.31
CA GLN A 241 6.24 -37.27 1.33
C GLN A 241 6.03 -38.41 2.32
N ARG A 242 6.79 -38.33 3.42
CA ARG A 242 6.76 -39.29 4.54
C ARG A 242 5.40 -39.42 5.20
N ARG A 243 4.53 -38.40 5.09
CA ARG A 243 3.17 -38.41 5.65
C ARG A 243 2.37 -39.62 5.17
N TYR A 244 2.49 -40.01 3.91
CA TYR A 244 1.69 -41.11 3.35
C TYR A 244 2.05 -42.44 4.00
N VAL A 245 3.34 -42.70 4.22
CA VAL A 245 3.81 -43.91 4.90
C VAL A 245 3.28 -43.98 6.33
N ALA A 246 3.32 -42.86 7.06
CA ALA A 246 2.81 -42.80 8.43
C ALA A 246 1.30 -43.11 8.49
N LEU A 247 0.52 -42.54 7.56
CA LEU A 247 -0.93 -42.78 7.46
C LEU A 247 -1.25 -44.24 7.08
N ILE A 248 -0.53 -44.82 6.13
CA ILE A 248 -0.68 -46.23 5.73
C ILE A 248 -0.42 -47.16 6.93
N GLN A 249 0.63 -46.90 7.71
CA GLN A 249 0.94 -47.66 8.91
C GLN A 249 -0.14 -47.50 10.00
N GLU A 250 -0.71 -46.31 10.15
CA GLU A 250 -1.81 -46.08 11.08
C GLU A 250 -3.05 -46.89 10.68
N ILE A 251 -3.41 -46.88 9.40
CA ILE A 251 -4.54 -47.66 8.87
C ILE A 251 -4.32 -49.15 9.11
N ALA A 252 -3.11 -49.66 8.83
CA ALA A 252 -2.78 -51.07 9.02
C ALA A 252 -2.91 -51.54 10.48
N ARG A 253 -2.70 -50.65 11.47
CA ARG A 253 -2.87 -50.97 12.90
C ARG A 253 -4.33 -50.98 13.37
N ARG A 254 -5.24 -50.34 12.62
CA ARG A 254 -6.67 -50.25 12.95
C ARG A 254 -7.50 -51.36 12.31
N ARG A 255 -6.91 -52.16 11.43
CA ARG A 255 -7.51 -53.32 10.77
C ARG A 255 -7.28 -54.58 11.59
#